data_AF-A0AAE8SY34-F1
#
_entry.id   AF-A0AAE8SY34-F1
#
_cell.length_a   1.000
_cell.length_b   1.000
_cell.length_c   1.000
_cell.angle_alpha   90.00
_cell.angle_beta   90.00
_cell.angle_gamma   90.00
#
_symmetry.space_group_name_H-M   'P 1'
#
loop_
_entity.id
_entity.type
_entity.pdbx_description
1 polymer ?
#
loop_
_entity_poly.entity_id
_entity_poly.type
_entity_poly.pdbx_seq_one_letter_code
_entity_poly.pdbx_strand_id
1 'polypeptide(L)'
;MATSFESASSQWILSSQRAADLYSSGAKLWTKIDLRAIEEELAESYTRTSFMLRRFDGTAIHINNPLYGVERPIWRPVVKFQEYWRLVRVKPDTPPETYHCSYLVDWENESQELFDGFIENYEAVFQQKRQLWNDSSTCTLFKTRIRQLLGTDICKVSKVVCFGLGDMTRRPQPWWRYRNSLSDKPETEANCWEDSMMQHCMALTLADVVRHHTAGTSIRLLTQDP
;
A
#
# COMPACT_ATOMS: atom_id res chain seq x y z
N MET A 1 -31.31 -39.47 -12.31
CA MET A 1 -30.37 -38.80 -13.23
C MET A 1 -29.92 -37.52 -12.57
N ALA A 2 -28.69 -37.49 -12.09
CA ALA A 2 -28.10 -36.30 -11.48
C ALA A 2 -27.63 -35.36 -12.61
N THR A 3 -28.19 -34.16 -12.66
CA THR A 3 -27.74 -33.10 -13.57
C THR A 3 -26.55 -32.40 -12.94
N SER A 4 -25.37 -32.60 -13.53
CA SER A 4 -24.12 -31.98 -13.12
C SER A 4 -24.19 -30.45 -13.27
N PHE A 5 -23.95 -29.73 -12.19
CA PHE A 5 -23.60 -28.30 -12.20
C PHE A 5 -22.13 -28.07 -12.60
N GLU A 6 -21.56 -28.93 -13.44
CA GLU A 6 -20.22 -28.74 -13.99
C GLU A 6 -20.32 -27.92 -15.27
N SER A 7 -20.42 -26.60 -15.12
CA SER A 7 -19.96 -25.70 -16.17
C SER A 7 -18.85 -24.83 -15.57
N ALA A 8 -17.90 -24.40 -16.41
CA ALA A 8 -16.76 -23.56 -16.03
C ALA A 8 -17.14 -22.31 -15.20
N SER A 9 -18.44 -21.98 -15.19
CA SER A 9 -19.14 -21.01 -14.35
C SER A 9 -19.00 -21.18 -12.83
N SER A 10 -18.46 -22.31 -12.34
CA SER A 10 -18.44 -22.64 -10.90
C SER A 10 -17.08 -22.54 -10.23
N GLN A 11 -15.96 -22.56 -10.96
CA GLN A 11 -14.65 -22.73 -10.32
C GLN A 11 -14.25 -21.56 -9.43
N TRP A 12 -14.49 -20.32 -9.85
CA TRP A 12 -14.19 -19.15 -9.01
C TRP A 12 -15.17 -19.02 -7.83
N ILE A 13 -16.44 -19.39 -8.02
CA ILE A 13 -17.45 -19.43 -6.95
C ILE A 13 -17.06 -20.46 -5.88
N LEU A 14 -16.67 -21.67 -6.31
CA LEU A 14 -16.18 -22.72 -5.43
C LEU A 14 -14.89 -22.30 -4.73
N SER A 15 -14.00 -21.59 -5.43
CA SER A 15 -12.79 -21.04 -4.80
C SER A 15 -13.13 -20.03 -3.71
N SER A 16 -14.07 -19.11 -3.95
CA SER A 16 -14.55 -18.17 -2.94
C SER A 16 -15.15 -18.86 -1.73
N GLN A 17 -15.97 -19.90 -1.94
CA GLN A 17 -16.53 -20.69 -0.83
C GLN A 17 -15.42 -21.34 0.00
N ARG A 18 -14.43 -21.97 -0.64
CA ARG A 18 -13.29 -22.59 0.05
C ARG A 18 -12.46 -21.57 0.84
N ALA A 19 -12.21 -20.40 0.28
CA ALA A 19 -11.50 -19.32 0.97
C ALA A 19 -12.28 -18.85 2.20
N ALA A 20 -13.62 -18.75 2.10
CA ALA A 20 -14.49 -18.42 3.22
C ALA A 20 -14.46 -19.51 4.30
N ASP A 21 -14.53 -20.79 3.93
CA ASP A 21 -14.47 -21.91 4.87
C ASP A 21 -13.13 -21.93 5.64
N LEU A 22 -12.01 -21.68 4.95
CA LEU A 22 -10.68 -21.57 5.56
C LEU A 22 -10.59 -20.39 6.53
N TYR A 23 -11.14 -19.23 6.14
CA TYR A 23 -11.17 -18.08 7.02
C TYR A 23 -12.01 -18.35 8.28
N SER A 24 -13.20 -18.95 8.11
CA SER A 24 -14.08 -19.35 9.21
C SER A 24 -13.46 -20.41 10.12
N SER A 25 -12.60 -21.30 9.59
CA SER A 25 -11.86 -22.28 10.39
C SER A 25 -10.64 -21.68 11.11
N GLY A 26 -10.36 -20.38 10.95
CA GLY A 26 -9.18 -19.71 11.51
C GLY A 26 -7.87 -20.04 10.79
N ALA A 27 -7.93 -20.65 9.61
CA ALA A 27 -6.74 -20.88 8.80
C ALA A 27 -6.20 -19.54 8.27
N LYS A 28 -4.88 -19.39 8.30
CA LYS A 28 -4.21 -18.20 7.77
C LYS A 28 -4.03 -18.38 6.27
N LEU A 29 -4.71 -17.55 5.47
CA LEU A 29 -4.56 -17.54 4.01
C LEU A 29 -3.15 -17.10 3.58
N TRP A 30 -2.46 -16.32 4.43
CA TRP A 30 -1.06 -15.98 4.29
C TRP A 30 -0.37 -15.94 5.64
N THR A 31 0.90 -16.33 5.65
CA THR A 31 1.80 -16.20 6.79
C THR A 31 2.77 -15.05 6.58
N LYS A 32 3.44 -14.63 7.65
CA LYS A 32 4.54 -13.65 7.56
C LYS A 32 5.67 -14.13 6.63
N ILE A 33 5.88 -15.45 6.55
CA ILE A 33 6.89 -16.04 5.68
C ILE A 33 6.47 -15.86 4.22
N ASP A 34 5.18 -16.11 3.91
CA ASP A 34 4.66 -15.94 2.55
C ASP A 34 4.77 -14.48 2.08
N LEU A 35 4.42 -13.52 2.94
CA LEU A 35 4.53 -12.10 2.63
C LEU A 35 5.99 -11.67 2.39
N ARG A 36 6.92 -12.14 3.22
CA ARG A 36 8.34 -11.85 3.02
C ARG A 36 8.86 -12.48 1.72
N ALA A 37 8.47 -13.73 1.46
CA ALA A 37 8.92 -14.43 0.27
C ALA A 37 8.50 -13.66 -0.99
N ILE A 38 7.24 -13.24 -1.09
CA ILE A 38 6.79 -12.44 -2.24
C ILE A 38 7.51 -11.10 -2.32
N GLU A 39 7.73 -10.38 -1.21
CA GLU A 39 8.53 -9.14 -1.20
C GLU A 39 9.95 -9.36 -1.74
N GLU A 40 10.61 -10.45 -1.33
CA GLU A 40 11.92 -10.84 -1.84
C GLU A 40 11.86 -11.19 -3.34
N GLU A 41 10.79 -11.83 -3.83
CA GLU A 41 10.63 -12.10 -5.25
C GLU A 41 10.45 -10.84 -6.09
N LEU A 42 9.67 -9.87 -5.58
CA LEU A 42 9.46 -8.58 -6.24
C LEU A 42 10.73 -7.76 -6.28
N ALA A 43 11.54 -7.78 -5.22
CA ALA A 43 12.82 -7.08 -5.18
C ALA A 43 13.81 -7.59 -6.25
N GLU A 44 13.68 -8.85 -6.65
CA GLU A 44 14.50 -9.51 -7.66
C GLU A 44 13.79 -9.60 -9.03
N SER A 45 12.78 -8.76 -9.25
CA SER A 45 11.97 -8.81 -10.48
C SER A 45 12.74 -8.54 -11.77
N TYR A 46 13.95 -8.00 -11.73
CA TYR A 46 14.73 -7.77 -12.96
C TYR A 46 15.57 -8.99 -13.38
N THR A 47 15.81 -9.93 -12.47
CA THR A 47 16.70 -11.07 -12.70
C THR A 47 15.97 -12.41 -12.70
N ARG A 48 14.70 -12.45 -12.28
CA ARG A 48 13.88 -13.66 -12.21
C ARG A 48 13.05 -13.89 -13.46
N THR A 49 12.93 -15.14 -13.89
CA THR A 49 12.11 -15.53 -15.05
C THR A 49 10.62 -15.64 -14.73
N SER A 50 10.26 -15.90 -13.47
CA SER A 50 8.88 -16.09 -13.02
C SER A 50 8.73 -15.81 -11.52
N PHE A 51 7.49 -15.58 -11.08
CA PHE A 51 7.09 -15.47 -9.68
C PHE A 51 6.34 -16.73 -9.26
N MET A 52 6.61 -17.20 -8.04
CA MET A 52 5.90 -18.30 -7.43
C MET A 52 4.73 -17.77 -6.59
N LEU A 53 3.51 -18.09 -7.01
CA LEU A 53 2.31 -17.76 -6.24
C LEU A 53 1.79 -18.96 -5.49
N ARG A 54 1.56 -18.77 -4.19
CA ARG A 54 0.99 -19.81 -3.34
C ARG A 54 -0.54 -19.82 -3.44
N ARG A 55 -1.08 -21.03 -3.53
CA ARG A 55 -2.51 -21.29 -3.44
C ARG A 55 -2.89 -21.63 -2.00
N PHE A 56 -4.13 -21.32 -1.61
CA PHE A 56 -4.61 -21.64 -0.26
C PHE A 56 -4.78 -23.14 0.01
N ASP A 57 -4.74 -23.98 -1.03
CA ASP A 57 -4.69 -25.45 -0.90
C ASP A 57 -3.28 -25.99 -0.62
N GLY A 58 -2.29 -25.11 -0.46
CA GLY A 58 -0.90 -25.44 -0.16
C GLY A 58 -0.03 -25.68 -1.39
N THR A 59 -0.61 -25.74 -2.59
CA THR A 59 0.15 -25.85 -3.85
C THR A 59 0.66 -24.49 -4.32
N ALA A 60 1.46 -24.46 -5.38
CA ALA A 60 1.98 -23.23 -5.97
C ALA A 60 1.83 -23.23 -7.50
N ILE A 61 1.70 -22.05 -8.08
CA ILE A 61 1.72 -21.80 -9.53
C ILE A 61 2.86 -20.84 -9.86
N HIS A 62 3.30 -20.84 -11.12
CA HIS A 62 4.33 -19.92 -11.59
C HIS A 62 3.70 -18.94 -12.58
N ILE A 63 3.99 -17.65 -12.42
CA ILE A 63 3.61 -16.60 -13.36
C ILE A 63 4.87 -16.07 -14.03
N ASN A 64 4.88 -16.07 -15.36
CA ASN A 64 6.01 -15.54 -16.13
C ASN A 64 6.22 -14.06 -15.83
N ASN A 65 7.49 -13.67 -15.70
CA ASN A 65 7.88 -12.30 -15.47
C ASN A 65 8.07 -11.56 -16.81
N PRO A 66 7.20 -10.61 -17.17
CA PRO A 66 7.33 -9.82 -18.39
C PRO A 66 8.55 -8.88 -18.37
N LEU A 67 9.17 -8.63 -17.21
CA LEU A 67 10.36 -7.78 -17.10
C LEU A 67 11.67 -8.53 -17.39
N TYR A 68 11.65 -9.86 -17.36
CA TYR A 68 12.86 -10.65 -17.50
C TYR A 68 13.49 -10.46 -18.89
N GLY A 69 14.76 -10.06 -18.93
CA GLY A 69 15.50 -9.83 -20.18
C GLY A 69 15.09 -8.57 -20.94
N VAL A 70 14.26 -7.70 -20.35
CA VAL A 70 13.91 -6.40 -20.93
C VAL A 70 14.96 -5.38 -20.54
N GLU A 71 15.56 -4.68 -21.52
CA GLU A 71 16.64 -3.71 -21.29
C GLU A 71 16.18 -2.48 -20.50
N ARG A 72 14.96 -1.98 -20.78
CA ARG A 72 14.38 -0.78 -20.17
C ARG A 72 12.93 -1.03 -19.77
N PRO A 73 12.71 -1.80 -18.70
CA PRO A 73 11.38 -2.10 -18.21
C PRO A 73 10.70 -0.83 -17.71
N ILE A 74 9.46 -0.63 -18.12
CA ILE A 74 8.62 0.51 -17.70
C ILE A 74 7.55 0.11 -16.68
N TRP A 75 7.58 -1.14 -16.22
CA TRP A 75 6.58 -1.68 -15.32
C TRP A 75 7.23 -2.04 -13.99
N ARG A 76 6.52 -1.79 -12.90
CA ARG A 76 6.86 -2.27 -11.56
C ARG A 76 5.89 -3.39 -11.16
N PRO A 77 6.37 -4.54 -10.69
CA PRO A 77 5.49 -5.57 -10.15
C PRO A 77 4.94 -5.12 -8.79
N VAL A 78 3.65 -5.32 -8.57
CA VAL A 78 2.98 -5.04 -7.31
C VAL A 78 2.12 -6.24 -6.87
N VAL A 79 1.88 -6.35 -5.57
CA VAL A 79 1.00 -7.40 -5.03
C VAL A 79 -0.43 -6.90 -5.05
N LYS A 80 -1.30 -7.64 -5.74
CA LYS A 80 -2.74 -7.42 -5.73
C LYS A 80 -3.44 -8.51 -4.96
N PHE A 81 -3.95 -8.19 -3.79
CA PHE A 81 -4.73 -9.13 -2.98
C PHE A 81 -6.08 -9.43 -3.65
N GLN A 82 -6.47 -10.71 -3.60
CA GLN A 82 -7.74 -11.15 -4.14
C GLN A 82 -8.88 -10.82 -3.18
N GLU A 83 -9.85 -10.05 -3.65
CA GLU A 83 -11.06 -9.71 -2.93
C GLU A 83 -12.09 -10.83 -3.09
N TYR A 84 -11.94 -11.95 -2.36
CA TYR A 84 -12.79 -13.14 -2.51
C TYR A 84 -14.30 -12.87 -2.43
N TRP A 85 -14.70 -11.85 -1.66
CA TRP A 85 -16.08 -11.38 -1.53
C TRP A 85 -16.65 -10.78 -2.83
N ARG A 86 -15.78 -10.23 -3.69
CA ARG A 86 -16.12 -9.63 -4.98
C ARG A 86 -16.18 -10.67 -6.10
N LEU A 87 -15.42 -11.77 -5.98
CA LEU A 87 -15.37 -12.84 -6.99
C LEU A 87 -16.72 -13.57 -7.15
N VAL A 88 -17.66 -13.47 -6.21
CA VAL A 88 -18.98 -14.12 -6.31
C VAL A 88 -19.93 -13.38 -7.28
N ARG A 89 -19.66 -12.11 -7.59
CA ARG A 89 -20.57 -11.26 -8.39
C ARG A 89 -20.23 -11.24 -9.88
N VAL A 90 -18.96 -11.36 -10.25
CA VAL A 90 -18.46 -11.26 -11.62
C VAL A 90 -17.36 -12.29 -11.81
N LYS A 91 -17.37 -12.99 -12.96
CA LYS A 91 -16.27 -13.88 -13.33
C LYS A 91 -14.96 -13.09 -13.40
N PRO A 92 -13.88 -13.54 -12.76
CA PRO A 92 -12.60 -12.84 -12.87
C PRO A 92 -12.03 -12.96 -14.30
N ASP A 93 -11.46 -11.89 -14.80
CA ASP A 93 -10.74 -11.85 -16.09
C ASP A 93 -9.36 -12.51 -16.04
N THR A 94 -9.08 -13.28 -14.98
CA THR A 94 -7.82 -13.98 -14.77
C THR A 94 -7.96 -15.47 -15.08
N PRO A 95 -6.84 -16.16 -15.40
CA PRO A 95 -6.85 -17.60 -15.65
C PRO A 95 -7.38 -18.41 -14.45
N PRO A 96 -8.11 -19.52 -14.65
CA PRO A 96 -8.71 -20.29 -13.56
C PRO A 96 -7.73 -20.79 -12.49
N GLU A 97 -6.49 -21.04 -12.87
CA GLU A 97 -5.41 -21.49 -11.98
C GLU A 97 -5.13 -20.47 -10.86
N THR A 98 -5.42 -19.19 -11.14
CA THR A 98 -5.21 -18.06 -10.22
C THR A 98 -6.34 -17.89 -9.19
N TYR A 99 -7.49 -18.55 -9.37
CA TYR A 99 -8.65 -18.38 -8.48
C TYR A 99 -8.37 -18.84 -7.06
N HIS A 100 -7.42 -19.75 -6.88
CA HIS A 100 -7.01 -20.27 -5.57
C HIS A 100 -5.84 -19.50 -4.93
N CYS A 101 -5.34 -18.44 -5.57
CA CYS A 101 -4.29 -17.59 -5.02
C CYS A 101 -4.91 -16.46 -4.20
N SER A 102 -4.35 -16.16 -3.03
CA SER A 102 -4.82 -15.04 -2.17
C SER A 102 -4.33 -13.67 -2.63
N TYR A 103 -3.34 -13.66 -3.52
CA TYR A 103 -2.82 -12.48 -4.17
C TYR A 103 -2.26 -12.86 -5.54
N LEU A 104 -2.12 -11.87 -6.40
CA LEU A 104 -1.51 -11.96 -7.72
C LEU A 104 -0.37 -10.94 -7.84
N VAL A 105 0.52 -11.16 -8.79
CA VAL A 105 1.43 -10.10 -9.28
C VAL A 105 0.67 -9.30 -10.33
N ASP A 106 0.46 -8.02 -10.07
CA ASP A 106 -0.03 -7.04 -11.02
C ASP A 106 1.14 -6.11 -11.44
N TRP A 107 0.92 -5.30 -12.47
CA TRP A 107 1.97 -4.51 -13.10
C TRP A 107 1.54 -3.05 -13.22
N GLU A 108 2.28 -2.15 -12.58
CA GLU A 108 2.06 -0.71 -12.67
C GLU A 108 3.00 -0.11 -13.71
N ASN A 109 2.47 0.68 -14.63
CA ASN A 109 3.29 1.40 -15.60
C ASN A 109 3.89 2.65 -14.94
N GLU A 110 5.20 2.67 -14.77
CA GLU A 110 5.94 3.77 -14.17
C GLU A 110 6.43 4.80 -15.19
N SER A 111 6.19 4.62 -16.50
CA SER A 111 6.69 5.54 -17.54
C SER A 111 6.32 6.99 -17.28
N GLN A 112 5.08 7.22 -16.85
CA GLN A 112 4.60 8.57 -16.58
C GLN A 112 5.26 9.15 -15.33
N GLU A 113 5.42 8.34 -14.30
CA GLU A 113 6.05 8.75 -13.03
C GLU A 113 7.54 9.05 -13.22
N LEU A 114 8.23 8.21 -14.00
CA LEU A 114 9.63 8.39 -14.39
C LEU A 114 9.83 9.61 -15.30
N PHE A 115 8.89 9.90 -16.19
CA PHE A 115 8.94 11.06 -17.07
C PHE A 115 8.69 12.36 -16.30
N ASP A 116 7.70 12.36 -15.41
CA ASP A 116 7.30 13.55 -14.67
C ASP A 116 8.33 13.89 -13.60
N GLY A 117 8.89 12.90 -12.90
CA GLY A 117 9.94 13.08 -11.90
C GLY A 117 9.44 13.68 -10.58
N PHE A 118 10.38 14.09 -9.74
CA PHE A 118 10.12 14.59 -8.38
C PHE A 118 10.07 16.12 -8.34
N ILE A 119 9.39 16.65 -7.33
CA ILE A 119 9.41 18.07 -6.98
C ILE A 119 10.81 18.39 -6.44
N GLU A 120 11.56 19.26 -7.12
CA GLU A 120 12.97 19.54 -6.82
C GLU A 120 13.22 20.02 -5.38
N ASN A 121 12.26 20.73 -4.78
CA ASN A 121 12.39 21.35 -3.46
C ASN A 121 11.47 20.75 -2.39
N TYR A 122 11.01 19.50 -2.56
CA TYR A 122 10.03 18.88 -1.67
C TYR A 122 10.46 18.89 -0.20
N GLU A 123 11.74 18.66 0.10
CA GLU A 123 12.27 18.64 1.48
C GLU A 123 12.11 20.00 2.16
N ALA A 124 12.48 21.08 1.46
CA ALA A 124 12.39 22.44 1.99
C ALA A 124 10.93 22.83 2.26
N VAL A 125 10.02 22.48 1.32
CA VAL A 125 8.59 22.73 1.49
C VAL A 125 8.04 21.90 2.65
N PHE A 126 8.41 20.63 2.77
CA PHE A 126 8.00 19.78 3.88
C PHE A 126 8.46 20.35 5.22
N GLN A 127 9.70 20.82 5.35
CA GLN A 127 10.18 21.44 6.59
C GLN A 127 9.40 22.71 6.93
N GLN A 128 9.10 23.55 5.94
CA GLN A 128 8.27 24.74 6.14
C GLN A 128 6.87 24.36 6.65
N LYS A 129 6.21 23.41 5.98
CA LYS A 129 4.88 22.91 6.36
C LYS A 129 4.91 22.26 7.75
N ARG A 130 5.96 21.52 8.08
CA ARG A 130 6.17 20.94 9.41
C ARG A 130 6.32 22.00 10.49
N GLN A 131 7.01 23.09 10.21
CA GLN A 131 7.12 24.22 11.14
C GLN A 131 5.74 24.85 11.38
N LEU A 132 5.00 25.15 10.31
CA LEU A 132 3.64 25.69 10.40
C LEU A 132 2.70 24.76 11.18
N TRP A 133 2.78 23.45 10.94
CA TRP A 133 2.04 22.45 11.72
C TRP A 133 2.41 22.54 13.20
N ASN A 134 3.70 22.51 13.54
CA ASN A 134 4.16 22.54 14.92
C ASN A 134 3.72 23.79 15.69
N ASP A 135 3.68 24.93 15.01
CA ASP A 135 3.27 26.22 15.59
C ASP A 135 1.75 26.40 15.66
N SER A 136 0.99 25.51 15.02
CA SER A 136 -0.48 25.61 14.97
C SER A 136 -1.16 25.23 16.30
N SER A 137 -2.30 25.87 16.55
CA SER A 137 -3.21 25.49 17.65
C SER A 137 -3.74 24.05 17.48
N THR A 138 -3.93 23.62 16.22
CA THR A 138 -4.35 22.25 15.88
C THR A 138 -3.35 21.21 16.36
N CYS A 139 -2.05 21.41 16.13
CA CYS A 139 -1.02 20.49 16.62
C CYS A 139 -0.98 20.44 18.15
N THR A 140 -1.16 21.57 18.81
CA THR A 140 -1.26 21.64 20.27
C THR A 140 -2.45 20.82 20.81
N LEU A 141 -3.62 20.99 20.19
CA LEU A 141 -4.82 20.23 20.53
C LEU A 141 -4.62 18.73 20.24
N PHE A 142 -4.03 18.39 19.11
CA PHE A 142 -3.73 17.02 18.70
C PHE A 142 -2.82 16.31 19.71
N LYS A 143 -1.70 16.94 20.09
CA LYS A 143 -0.79 16.44 21.13
C LYS A 143 -1.52 16.24 22.46
N THR A 144 -2.34 17.20 22.86
CA THR A 144 -3.14 17.12 24.10
C THR A 144 -4.11 15.95 24.06
N ARG A 145 -4.81 15.75 22.94
CA ARG A 145 -5.76 14.66 22.79
C ARG A 145 -5.09 13.29 22.84
N ILE A 146 -3.93 13.13 22.21
CA ILE A 146 -3.16 11.89 22.27
C ILE A 146 -2.72 11.60 23.70
N ARG A 147 -2.19 12.59 24.42
CA ARG A 147 -1.78 12.41 25.83
C ARG A 147 -2.96 12.00 26.72
N GLN A 148 -4.13 12.60 26.52
CA GLN A 148 -5.35 12.18 27.23
C GLN A 148 -5.72 10.72 26.95
N LEU A 149 -5.59 10.27 25.69
CA LEU A 149 -5.87 8.88 25.31
C LEU A 149 -4.87 7.88 25.87
N LEU A 150 -3.59 8.27 25.96
CA LEU A 150 -2.55 7.45 26.56
C LEU A 150 -2.70 7.35 28.09
N GLY A 151 -3.45 8.29 28.71
CA GLY A 151 -3.72 8.31 30.13
C GLY A 151 -2.48 8.63 30.98
N THR A 152 -2.54 8.30 32.26
CA THR A 152 -1.41 8.41 33.20
C THR A 152 -0.58 7.14 33.29
N ASP A 153 -1.15 6.01 32.86
CA ASP A 153 -0.50 4.71 32.92
C ASP A 153 0.47 4.58 31.74
N ILE A 154 1.67 4.06 32.02
CA ILE A 154 2.67 3.80 30.98
C ILE A 154 2.16 2.63 30.12
N CYS A 155 1.53 2.95 28.99
CA CYS A 155 1.13 1.97 28.00
C CYS A 155 2.37 1.50 27.21
N LYS A 156 2.56 0.18 27.09
CA LYS A 156 3.66 -0.40 26.28
C LYS A 156 3.33 -0.33 24.78
N VAL A 157 3.35 0.87 24.21
CA VAL A 157 3.28 1.04 22.76
C VAL A 157 4.67 0.78 22.18
N SER A 158 4.76 -0.18 21.27
CA SER A 158 6.02 -0.52 20.58
C SER A 158 6.08 -0.04 19.14
N LYS A 159 4.93 0.28 18.53
CA LYS A 159 4.82 0.65 17.12
C LYS A 159 3.66 1.62 16.88
N VAL A 160 3.85 2.52 15.92
CA VAL A 160 2.80 3.31 15.28
C VAL A 160 2.79 2.90 13.82
N VAL A 161 1.64 2.48 13.30
CA VAL A 161 1.48 2.06 11.91
C VAL A 161 0.50 3.00 11.24
N CYS A 162 0.95 3.68 10.19
CA CYS A 162 0.17 4.66 9.43
C CYS A 162 -0.10 4.12 8.02
N PHE A 163 -1.36 4.25 7.61
CA PHE A 163 -1.83 3.82 6.29
C PHE A 163 -2.31 5.05 5.51
N GLY A 164 -2.01 5.09 4.21
CA GLY A 164 -2.54 6.12 3.31
C GLY A 164 -2.10 7.54 3.64
N LEU A 165 -0.81 7.75 3.96
CA LEU A 165 -0.26 9.09 4.18
C LEU A 165 -0.04 9.90 2.89
N GLY A 166 -0.12 9.21 1.74
CA GLY A 166 0.11 9.80 0.42
C GLY A 166 1.58 10.07 0.10
N ASP A 167 1.85 10.31 -1.19
CA ASP A 167 3.14 10.75 -1.69
C ASP A 167 3.29 12.27 -1.49
N MET A 168 4.51 12.72 -1.18
CA MET A 168 4.86 14.14 -0.97
C MET A 168 5.90 14.66 -1.97
N THR A 169 6.42 13.77 -2.82
CA THR A 169 7.64 13.97 -3.62
C THR A 169 7.34 14.07 -5.11
N ARG A 170 6.28 13.41 -5.58
CA ARG A 170 5.98 13.32 -7.02
C ARG A 170 5.48 14.63 -7.60
N ARG A 171 5.77 14.89 -8.87
CA ARG A 171 5.15 16.04 -9.54
C ARG A 171 3.67 15.80 -9.85
N PRO A 172 2.85 16.86 -9.86
CA PRO A 172 1.46 16.76 -10.28
C PRO A 172 1.34 16.29 -11.73
N GLN A 173 0.24 15.59 -12.01
CA GLN A 173 -0.10 15.06 -13.33
C GLN A 173 -0.06 16.16 -14.42
N PRO A 174 0.25 15.83 -15.70
CA PRO A 174 0.39 16.82 -16.77
C PRO A 174 -0.83 17.72 -16.97
N TRP A 175 -2.04 17.16 -16.83
CA TRP A 175 -3.28 17.94 -16.94
C TRP A 175 -3.43 19.00 -15.84
N TRP A 176 -2.92 18.72 -14.64
CA TRP A 176 -2.93 19.68 -13.54
C TRP A 176 -1.99 20.84 -13.85
N ARG A 177 -0.76 20.52 -14.28
CA ARG A 177 0.25 21.53 -14.68
C ARG A 177 -0.26 22.41 -15.81
N TYR A 178 -0.89 21.81 -16.82
CA TYR A 178 -1.52 22.57 -17.91
C TYR A 178 -2.61 23.51 -17.39
N ARG A 179 -3.56 23.03 -16.58
CA ARG A 179 -4.61 23.89 -16.01
C ARG A 179 -4.04 24.99 -15.13
N ASN A 180 -3.05 24.68 -14.30
CA ASN A 180 -2.40 25.64 -13.43
C ASN A 180 -1.68 26.74 -14.22
N SER A 181 -1.08 26.39 -15.37
CA SER A 181 -0.45 27.37 -16.27
C SER A 181 -1.43 28.35 -16.92
N LEU A 182 -2.72 27.99 -16.97
CA LEU A 182 -3.80 28.83 -17.48
C LEU A 182 -4.53 29.59 -16.36
N SER A 183 -4.16 29.38 -15.10
CA SER A 183 -4.79 30.03 -13.94
C SER A 183 -4.29 31.46 -13.77
N ASP A 184 -5.19 32.39 -13.42
CA ASP A 184 -4.82 33.75 -13.01
C ASP A 184 -4.02 33.78 -11.69
N LYS A 185 -4.07 32.68 -10.92
CA LYS A 185 -3.31 32.46 -9.69
C LYS A 185 -2.67 31.07 -9.74
N PRO A 186 -1.53 30.90 -10.40
CA PRO A 186 -0.82 29.63 -10.43
C PRO A 186 -0.37 29.23 -9.02
N GLU A 187 -0.63 27.99 -8.65
CA GLU A 187 -0.14 27.39 -7.41
C GLU A 187 1.22 26.72 -7.63
N THR A 188 2.00 26.56 -6.56
CA THR A 188 3.23 25.77 -6.63
C THR A 188 2.88 24.29 -6.70
N GLU A 189 3.69 23.49 -7.39
CA GLU A 189 3.45 22.03 -7.48
C GLU A 189 3.43 21.36 -6.10
N ALA A 190 4.16 21.90 -5.13
CA ALA A 190 4.18 21.38 -3.77
C ALA A 190 2.86 21.59 -3.02
N ASN A 191 2.03 22.57 -3.40
CA ASN A 191 0.71 22.76 -2.80
C ASN A 191 -0.23 21.57 -3.09
N CYS A 192 -0.04 20.85 -4.20
CA CYS A 192 -0.83 19.66 -4.52
C CYS A 192 -0.75 18.56 -3.46
N TRP A 193 0.32 18.55 -2.68
CA TRP A 193 0.59 17.52 -1.68
C TRP A 193 0.56 18.06 -0.26
N GLU A 194 -0.03 19.24 -0.05
CA GLU A 194 -0.17 19.83 1.28
C GLU A 194 -0.87 18.86 2.25
N ASP A 195 -1.92 18.19 1.80
CA ASP A 195 -2.64 17.21 2.60
C ASP A 195 -1.74 16.03 2.99
N SER A 196 -1.00 15.45 2.03
CA SER A 196 -0.03 14.37 2.31
C SER A 196 1.01 14.85 3.32
N MET A 197 1.62 16.02 3.10
CA MET A 197 2.63 16.58 4.01
C MET A 197 2.08 16.78 5.42
N MET A 198 0.82 17.22 5.56
CA MET A 198 0.15 17.32 6.86
C MET A 198 -0.07 15.97 7.53
N GLN A 199 -0.51 14.95 6.78
CA GLN A 199 -0.69 13.60 7.31
C GLN A 199 0.63 13.02 7.84
N HIS A 200 1.73 13.21 7.10
CA HIS A 200 3.07 12.83 7.54
C HIS A 200 3.51 13.61 8.80
N CYS A 201 3.24 14.92 8.87
CA CYS A 201 3.53 15.72 10.07
C CYS A 201 2.74 15.24 11.30
N MET A 202 1.47 14.85 11.12
CA MET A 202 0.63 14.27 12.17
C MET A 202 1.17 12.91 12.63
N ALA A 203 1.60 12.05 11.70
CA ALA A 203 2.20 10.75 12.00
C ALA A 203 3.48 10.88 12.83
N LEU A 204 4.38 11.80 12.44
CA LEU A 204 5.58 12.12 13.20
C LEU A 204 5.25 12.65 14.60
N THR A 205 4.27 13.56 14.69
CA THR A 205 3.83 14.12 15.96
C THR A 205 3.26 13.05 16.89
N LEU A 206 2.45 12.13 16.37
CA LEU A 206 1.92 11.00 17.12
C LEU A 206 3.06 10.12 17.64
N ALA A 207 3.99 9.73 16.77
CA ALA A 207 5.13 8.92 17.17
C ALA A 207 5.95 9.60 18.28
N ASP A 208 6.21 10.90 18.16
CA ASP A 208 6.96 11.65 19.15
C ASP A 208 6.22 11.73 20.49
N VAL A 209 4.91 12.02 20.51
CA VAL A 209 4.14 12.04 21.77
C VAL A 209 4.18 10.69 22.47
N VAL A 210 4.02 9.59 21.72
CA VAL A 210 4.03 8.24 22.30
C VAL A 210 5.45 7.86 22.78
N ARG A 211 6.51 8.27 22.07
CA ARG A 211 7.91 8.03 22.51
C ARG A 211 8.19 8.66 23.86
N HIS A 212 7.73 9.89 24.08
CA HIS A 212 7.87 10.57 25.37
C HIS A 212 7.07 9.88 26.49
N HIS A 213 5.94 9.25 26.16
CA HIS A 213 5.09 8.53 27.13
C HIS A 213 5.67 7.17 27.57
N THR A 214 6.52 6.55 26.74
CA THR A 214 6.98 5.15 26.93
C THR A 214 8.37 5.02 27.59
N ALA A 215 8.85 6.08 28.24
CA ALA A 215 10.08 6.11 29.04
C ALA A 215 11.31 5.45 28.37
N GLY A 216 11.52 5.73 27.07
CA GLY A 216 12.73 5.29 26.34
C GLY A 216 12.59 3.95 25.59
N THR A 217 11.39 3.39 25.49
CA THR A 217 11.17 2.25 24.57
C THR A 217 11.29 2.74 23.13
N SER A 218 12.09 2.03 22.31
CA SER A 218 12.21 2.31 20.88
C SER A 218 10.86 2.07 20.19
N ILE A 219 10.15 3.15 19.86
CA ILE A 219 8.92 3.10 19.05
C ILE A 219 9.27 3.22 17.59
N ARG A 220 8.86 2.21 16.82
CA ARG A 220 8.94 2.22 15.36
C ARG A 220 7.72 2.91 14.77
N LEU A 221 7.95 3.95 13.98
CA LEU A 221 6.95 4.48 13.06
C LEU A 221 7.07 3.72 11.75
N LEU A 222 5.98 3.12 11.30
CA LEU A 222 5.90 2.35 10.07
C LEU A 222 4.83 2.97 9.17
N THR A 223 5.13 3.13 7.90
CA THR A 223 4.24 3.67 6.89
C THR A 223 4.14 2.67 5.74
N GLN A 224 2.97 2.59 5.08
CA GLN A 224 2.78 1.71 3.92
C GLN A 224 3.54 2.21 2.69
N ASP A 225 3.70 3.53 2.56
CA ASP A 225 4.42 4.21 1.48
C ASP A 225 5.39 5.22 2.12
N PRO A 226 6.65 4.84 2.39
CA PRO A 226 7.63 5.64 3.14
C PRO A 226 8.25 6.80 2.37
#